data_AF-A0A1D9QIW7-F1
#
_entry.id   AF-A0A1D9QIW7-F1
#
_cell.length_a   1.000
_cell.length_b   1.000
_cell.length_c   1.000
_cell.angle_alpha   90.00
_cell.angle_beta   90.00
_cell.angle_gamma   90.00
#
_symmetry.space_group_name_H-M   'P 1'
#
loop_
_entity.id
_entity.type
_entity.pdbx_description
1 polymer ?
#
loop_
_entity_poly.entity_id
_entity_poly.type
_entity_poly.pdbx_seq_one_letter_code
_entity_poly.pdbx_strand_id
1 'polypeptide(L)'
;MVLFEAEEKAAAYKRASPTFRIRDNIHRRPHRLNPEEIRFDTHLRSSGKNFHFGVTDTGTAGHRQYDLKLKVIQDEGPWSPPLSPGSEDTEQSPTRIENGSYDAKRQHEIKTYLHYIKNGHENIKNLEAFHQYRDGDKLMMAQFFRICDGGNLKQLRMGYKEDKKIPPEQFIWRIYSQLIEALAFLHNEHPKYQNDPKHLNRPSILHPDLAAENVYLVWPFMQPRDGVYPDVRLGDFGKSLFVPIGKGVVIDDPDDNPKYKPPGINFISAKSDVWRAGSIMYSLTRLRGSTSTKIPWNTAENKSFADLTKEHQQAILMDPRRVHPIHLNYSEDLNVMIQKSLVLDHNKRPSAGELLKVLENPAKLRKNAEWMYRALPSWMVDKVISPDNTFSQERLNILTQPDQMALERKAHKKAKAAKRKMMREEEERKRAEDLKEQEHLEAADRYFAWEARESDLRRMTVVMDDDECDAFVDRFAVVRAAGLKAGTWVDPGPTYEEFLRLEKIYLAVQDAASQPK
;
A
#
# COMPACT_ATOMS: atom_id res chain seq x y z
N MET A 1 -11.49 10.26 -7.95
CA MET A 1 -12.09 8.96 -8.35
C MET A 1 -12.30 8.06 -7.15
N VAL A 2 -11.29 7.86 -6.29
CA VAL A 2 -11.40 7.06 -5.04
C VAL A 2 -12.47 7.60 -4.09
N LEU A 3 -12.62 8.93 -3.99
CA LEU A 3 -13.59 9.54 -3.08
C LEU A 3 -15.05 9.17 -3.41
N PHE A 4 -15.42 8.99 -4.68
CA PHE A 4 -16.81 8.67 -5.06
C PHE A 4 -17.25 7.30 -4.54
N GLU A 5 -16.39 6.28 -4.64
CA GLU A 5 -16.69 4.94 -4.10
C GLU A 5 -16.79 4.96 -2.56
N ALA A 6 -15.97 5.81 -1.92
CA ALA A 6 -16.03 6.03 -0.48
C ALA A 6 -17.33 6.73 -0.06
N GLU A 7 -17.76 7.76 -0.79
CA GLU A 7 -19.04 8.45 -0.60
C GLU A 7 -20.22 7.51 -0.77
N GLU A 8 -20.19 6.66 -1.80
CA GLU A 8 -21.22 5.65 -2.03
C GLU A 8 -21.38 4.72 -0.81
N LYS A 9 -20.27 4.29 -0.21
CA LYS A 9 -20.29 3.41 0.97
C LYS A 9 -20.72 4.12 2.24
N ALA A 10 -20.30 5.37 2.44
CA ALA A 10 -20.78 6.20 3.54
C ALA A 10 -22.30 6.45 3.44
N ALA A 11 -22.80 6.81 2.26
CA ALA A 11 -24.24 7.03 2.02
C ALA A 11 -25.05 5.74 2.20
N ALA A 12 -24.54 4.59 1.73
CA ALA A 12 -25.18 3.29 1.95
C ALA A 12 -25.28 2.96 3.44
N TYR A 13 -24.22 3.19 4.22
CA TYR A 13 -24.25 3.01 5.67
C TYR A 13 -25.29 3.91 6.33
N LYS A 14 -25.32 5.22 6.01
CA LYS A 14 -26.29 6.16 6.59
C LYS A 14 -27.73 5.79 6.28
N ARG A 15 -28.04 5.30 5.06
CA ARG A 15 -29.39 4.81 4.73
C ARG A 15 -29.81 3.58 5.53
N ALA A 16 -28.85 2.72 5.86
CA ALA A 16 -29.10 1.51 6.64
C ALA A 16 -29.10 1.75 8.15
N SER A 17 -28.65 2.91 8.65
CA SER A 17 -28.47 3.14 10.10
C SER A 17 -29.70 2.84 10.96
N PRO A 18 -30.96 3.06 10.52
CA PRO A 18 -32.12 2.72 11.33
C PRO A 18 -32.39 1.21 11.45
N THR A 19 -31.74 0.37 10.66
CA THR A 19 -32.07 -1.07 10.54
C THR A 19 -31.22 -1.99 11.41
N PHE A 20 -30.16 -1.47 12.04
CA PHE A 20 -29.23 -2.28 12.83
C PHE A 20 -28.88 -1.64 14.16
N ARG A 21 -28.24 -2.42 15.04
CA ARG A 21 -27.70 -1.94 16.32
C ARG A 21 -26.22 -2.19 16.38
N ILE A 22 -25.47 -1.21 16.90
CA ILE A 22 -24.04 -1.35 17.14
C ILE A 22 -23.82 -2.15 18.42
N ARG A 23 -22.98 -3.19 18.38
CA ARG A 23 -22.63 -3.99 19.55
C ARG A 23 -21.29 -3.53 20.11
N ASP A 24 -21.28 -3.23 21.41
CA ASP A 24 -20.06 -2.94 22.14
C ASP A 24 -19.18 -4.18 22.27
N ASN A 25 -17.86 -3.99 22.24
CA ASN A 25 -16.92 -5.01 22.67
C ASN A 25 -17.04 -5.22 24.18
N ILE A 26 -17.41 -6.43 24.60
CA ILE A 26 -17.63 -6.81 26.01
C ILE A 26 -16.42 -6.60 26.92
N HIS A 27 -15.22 -6.53 26.36
CA HIS A 27 -13.98 -6.29 27.12
C HIS A 27 -13.60 -4.82 27.23
N ARG A 28 -14.43 -3.92 26.69
CA ARG A 28 -14.23 -2.48 26.68
C ARG A 28 -15.31 -1.79 27.51
N ARG A 29 -15.05 -0.53 27.84
CA ARG A 29 -16.10 0.31 28.46
C ARG A 29 -17.20 0.48 27.41
N PRO A 30 -18.49 0.28 27.76
CA PRO A 30 -19.59 0.43 26.82
C PRO A 30 -19.57 1.84 26.22
N HIS A 31 -19.61 1.92 24.90
CA HIS A 31 -19.72 3.21 24.19
C HIS A 31 -21.16 3.54 23.87
N ARG A 32 -22.05 2.52 23.76
CA ARG A 32 -23.47 2.69 23.46
C ARG A 32 -23.71 3.53 22.20
N LEU A 33 -22.90 3.27 21.17
CA LEU A 33 -22.97 3.99 19.90
C LEU A 33 -24.35 3.84 19.25
N ASN A 34 -24.95 4.96 18.87
CA ASN A 34 -26.16 4.98 18.07
C ASN A 34 -25.80 5.12 16.58
N PRO A 35 -26.19 4.19 15.70
CA PRO A 35 -25.95 4.29 14.25
C PRO A 35 -26.28 5.64 13.62
N GLU A 36 -27.38 6.27 14.05
CA GLU A 36 -27.89 7.52 13.47
C GLU A 36 -27.05 8.75 13.89
N GLU A 37 -26.30 8.64 14.98
CA GLU A 37 -25.41 9.68 15.51
C GLU A 37 -23.98 9.55 14.98
N ILE A 38 -23.71 8.59 14.09
CA ILE A 38 -22.41 8.42 13.46
C ILE A 38 -22.28 9.35 12.26
N ARG A 39 -21.44 10.38 12.40
CA ARG A 39 -21.06 11.29 11.32
C ARG A 39 -19.80 10.81 10.62
N PHE A 40 -19.82 10.75 9.29
CA PHE A 40 -18.66 10.42 8.48
C PHE A 40 -17.82 11.67 8.21
N ASP A 41 -16.62 11.77 8.77
CA ASP A 41 -15.79 12.96 8.63
C ASP A 41 -14.85 12.85 7.43
N THR A 42 -14.12 11.73 7.32
CA THR A 42 -13.03 11.60 6.35
C THR A 42 -12.90 10.20 5.78
N HIS A 43 -12.48 10.09 4.52
CA HIS A 43 -11.97 8.85 3.94
C HIS A 43 -10.51 8.64 4.35
N LEU A 44 -10.24 7.59 5.14
CA LEU A 44 -8.88 7.30 5.60
C LEU A 44 -8.10 6.48 4.58
N ARG A 45 -8.70 5.41 4.07
CA ARG A 45 -8.11 4.51 3.06
C ARG A 45 -9.15 3.55 2.49
N SER A 46 -8.90 3.07 1.27
CA SER A 46 -9.59 1.92 0.70
C SER A 46 -8.57 0.94 0.15
N SER A 47 -8.77 -0.35 0.39
CA SER A 47 -7.93 -1.41 -0.17
C SER A 47 -8.80 -2.61 -0.52
N GLY A 48 -8.87 -2.94 -1.81
CA GLY A 48 -9.72 -4.00 -2.33
C GLY A 48 -11.19 -3.81 -1.91
N LYS A 49 -11.69 -4.71 -1.06
CA LYS A 49 -13.08 -4.71 -0.55
C LYS A 49 -13.25 -4.01 0.80
N ASN A 50 -12.18 -3.44 1.35
CA ASN A 50 -12.17 -2.78 2.66
C ASN A 50 -12.16 -1.26 2.48
N PHE A 51 -13.06 -0.58 3.19
CA PHE A 51 -13.15 0.88 3.25
C PHE A 51 -12.96 1.33 4.69
N HIS A 52 -12.16 2.36 4.91
CA HIS A 52 -11.90 2.91 6.23
C HIS A 52 -12.26 4.38 6.28
N PHE A 53 -13.03 4.75 7.30
CA PHE A 53 -13.56 6.08 7.50
C PHE A 53 -13.19 6.61 8.88
N GLY A 54 -12.83 7.89 8.95
CA GLY A 54 -12.82 8.63 10.20
C GLY A 54 -14.25 9.05 10.47
N VAL A 55 -14.79 8.63 11.61
CA VAL A 55 -16.17 8.92 12.00
C VAL A 55 -16.22 9.51 13.40
N THR A 56 -17.15 10.43 13.62
CA THR A 56 -17.42 11.09 14.89
C THR A 56 -18.78 10.66 15.40
N ASP A 57 -18.84 10.23 16.65
CA ASP A 57 -20.08 10.04 17.38
C ASP A 57 -20.57 11.39 17.91
N THR A 58 -21.67 11.89 17.33
CA THR A 58 -22.24 13.19 17.70
C THR A 58 -23.16 13.14 18.92
N GLY A 59 -23.51 11.94 19.40
CA GLY A 59 -24.36 11.76 20.59
C GLY A 59 -23.61 11.93 21.91
N THR A 60 -22.28 11.85 21.88
CA THR A 60 -21.45 12.06 23.07
C THR A 60 -20.96 13.50 23.18
N ALA A 61 -21.01 14.07 24.39
CA ALA A 61 -20.55 15.42 24.69
C ALA A 61 -19.06 15.67 24.35
N GLY A 62 -18.27 14.61 24.19
CA GLY A 62 -16.86 14.68 23.82
C GLY A 62 -16.56 14.41 22.34
N HIS A 63 -17.58 14.23 21.49
CA HIS A 63 -17.45 13.96 20.06
C HIS A 63 -16.38 12.90 19.75
N ARG A 64 -16.54 11.70 20.32
CA ARG A 64 -15.53 10.64 20.19
C ARG A 64 -15.33 10.23 18.74
N GLN A 65 -14.07 10.02 18.36
CA GLN A 65 -13.69 9.63 17.00
C GLN A 65 -13.25 8.18 16.88
N TYR A 66 -13.59 7.55 15.76
CA TYR A 66 -13.30 6.15 15.46
C TYR A 66 -12.78 5.97 14.02
N ASP A 67 -11.99 4.91 13.80
CA ASP A 67 -11.74 4.33 12.46
C ASP A 67 -12.80 3.25 12.22
N LEU A 68 -13.77 3.55 11.36
CA LEU A 68 -14.80 2.63 10.92
C LEU A 68 -14.32 1.86 9.69
N LYS A 69 -14.05 0.57 9.87
CA LYS A 69 -13.75 -0.39 8.80
C LYS A 69 -15.05 -1.01 8.30
N LEU A 70 -15.35 -0.82 7.01
CA LEU A 70 -16.43 -1.49 6.30
C LEU A 70 -15.86 -2.53 5.34
N LYS A 71 -16.40 -3.75 5.39
CA LYS A 71 -15.99 -4.87 4.54
C LYS A 71 -17.23 -5.62 4.05
N VAL A 72 -17.22 -6.07 2.80
CA VAL A 72 -18.23 -7.02 2.30
C VAL A 72 -17.95 -8.41 2.89
N ILE A 73 -18.95 -9.00 3.55
CA ILE A 73 -18.90 -10.41 3.95
C ILE A 73 -19.12 -11.23 2.68
N GLN A 74 -18.13 -12.03 2.31
CA GLN A 74 -18.34 -13.11 1.35
C GLN A 74 -18.85 -14.29 2.15
N ASP A 75 -19.87 -15.00 1.67
CA ASP A 75 -20.34 -16.24 2.31
C ASP A 75 -19.13 -17.12 2.55
N GLU A 76 -18.66 -17.16 3.80
CA GLU A 76 -17.64 -18.13 4.18
C GLU A 76 -18.37 -19.46 4.23
N GLY A 77 -17.85 -20.44 3.48
CA GLY A 77 -18.39 -21.79 3.45
C GLY A 77 -18.50 -22.43 4.85
N PRO A 78 -18.99 -23.68 4.94
CA PRO A 78 -19.55 -24.28 6.15
C PRO A 78 -18.57 -24.55 7.31
N TRP A 79 -17.36 -23.99 7.32
CA TRP A 79 -16.35 -24.22 8.34
C TRP A 79 -16.37 -23.15 9.45
N SER A 80 -17.50 -23.09 10.16
CA SER A 80 -17.54 -22.60 11.54
C SER A 80 -17.58 -23.81 12.47
N PRO A 81 -16.61 -24.00 13.38
CA PRO A 81 -16.71 -25.05 14.41
C PRO A 81 -18.00 -24.88 15.24
N PRO A 82 -18.56 -25.95 15.81
CA PRO A 82 -19.77 -25.88 16.61
C PRO A 82 -19.57 -25.01 17.88
N LEU A 83 -20.69 -24.42 18.28
CA LEU A 83 -20.84 -23.38 19.29
C LEU A 83 -20.46 -23.88 20.69
N SER A 84 -19.92 -22.98 21.52
CA SER A 84 -19.84 -23.20 22.97
C SER A 84 -21.25 -23.04 23.56
N PRO A 85 -21.63 -23.73 24.65
CA PRO A 85 -22.99 -23.66 25.17
C PRO A 85 -23.20 -22.35 25.97
N GLY A 86 -23.34 -21.23 25.27
CA GLY A 86 -23.90 -19.99 25.81
C GLY A 86 -25.36 -19.85 25.36
N SER A 87 -26.24 -19.35 26.23
CA SER A 87 -27.69 -19.23 25.99
C SER A 87 -28.12 -18.40 24.77
N GLU A 88 -27.18 -17.71 24.09
CA GLU A 88 -27.42 -16.92 22.87
C GLU A 88 -27.25 -17.73 21.58
N ASP A 89 -26.65 -18.93 21.67
CA ASP A 89 -26.32 -19.82 20.55
C ASP A 89 -27.47 -20.78 20.16
N THR A 90 -28.61 -20.68 20.83
CA THR A 90 -29.86 -21.41 20.53
C THR A 90 -30.86 -20.57 19.71
N GLU A 91 -30.56 -19.30 19.42
CA GLU A 91 -31.44 -18.43 18.64
C GLU A 91 -31.43 -18.86 17.16
N GLN A 92 -32.54 -19.45 16.70
CA GLN A 92 -32.68 -19.93 15.31
C GLN A 92 -33.39 -18.94 14.39
N SER A 93 -33.91 -17.82 14.92
CA SER A 93 -34.62 -16.82 14.12
C SER A 93 -33.63 -16.02 13.25
N PRO A 94 -33.71 -16.11 11.91
CA PRO A 94 -32.79 -15.39 11.01
C PRO A 94 -32.83 -13.87 11.25
N THR A 95 -34.02 -13.30 11.49
CA THR A 95 -34.19 -11.87 11.75
C THR A 95 -33.52 -11.43 13.06
N ARG A 96 -33.56 -12.25 14.12
CA ARG A 96 -32.86 -11.94 15.38
C ARG A 96 -31.36 -12.13 15.27
N ILE A 97 -30.90 -13.12 14.50
CA ILE A 97 -29.48 -13.33 14.20
C ILE A 97 -28.92 -12.11 13.45
N GLU A 98 -29.64 -11.62 12.44
CA GLU A 98 -29.26 -10.46 11.65
C GLU A 98 -29.30 -9.16 12.46
N ASN A 99 -30.43 -8.86 13.12
CA ASN A 99 -30.58 -7.67 13.96
C ASN A 99 -29.63 -7.70 15.17
N GLY A 100 -29.28 -8.90 15.62
CA GLY A 100 -28.31 -9.17 16.64
C GLY A 100 -26.87 -9.20 16.14
N SER A 101 -26.58 -9.04 14.85
CA SER A 101 -25.20 -9.15 14.34
C SER A 101 -24.43 -10.38 14.89
N TYR A 102 -25.09 -11.53 15.02
CA TYR A 102 -24.45 -12.71 15.62
C TYR A 102 -23.42 -13.33 14.68
N ASP A 103 -23.64 -13.26 13.37
CA ASP A 103 -22.63 -13.69 12.37
C ASP A 103 -21.39 -12.79 12.41
N ALA A 104 -21.53 -11.55 12.88
CA ALA A 104 -20.39 -10.68 13.08
C ALA A 104 -19.41 -11.22 14.11
N LYS A 105 -19.88 -11.86 15.19
CA LYS A 105 -19.01 -12.52 16.17
C LYS A 105 -18.22 -13.69 15.56
N ARG A 106 -18.76 -14.31 14.50
CA ARG A 106 -18.13 -15.44 13.80
C ARG A 106 -17.01 -15.00 12.87
N GLN A 107 -16.99 -13.73 12.45
CA GLN A 107 -15.92 -13.21 11.61
C GLN A 107 -14.56 -13.31 12.31
N HIS A 108 -13.57 -13.84 11.59
CA HIS A 108 -12.26 -14.20 12.13
C HIS A 108 -11.58 -13.05 12.90
N GLU A 109 -11.59 -11.84 12.35
CA GLU A 109 -10.96 -10.69 13.01
C GLU A 109 -11.68 -10.31 14.31
N ILE A 110 -13.01 -10.28 14.33
CA ILE A 110 -13.78 -9.98 15.55
C ILE A 110 -13.57 -11.07 16.59
N LYS A 111 -13.59 -12.34 16.18
CA LYS A 111 -13.27 -13.48 17.06
C LYS A 111 -11.88 -13.32 17.67
N THR A 112 -10.88 -12.89 16.88
CA THR A 112 -9.52 -12.62 17.36
C THR A 112 -9.53 -11.60 18.49
N TYR A 113 -10.24 -10.48 18.30
CA TYR A 113 -10.34 -9.45 19.32
C TYR A 113 -11.09 -9.89 20.57
N LEU A 114 -12.22 -10.57 20.42
CA LEU A 114 -13.08 -10.93 21.54
C LEU A 114 -12.50 -12.10 22.36
N HIS A 115 -11.98 -13.15 21.73
CA HIS A 115 -11.58 -14.37 22.45
C HIS A 115 -10.13 -14.34 22.90
N TYR A 116 -9.26 -13.68 22.14
CA TYR A 116 -7.82 -13.80 22.35
C TYR A 116 -7.18 -12.49 22.80
N ILE A 117 -7.46 -11.37 22.13
CA ILE A 117 -6.89 -10.06 22.53
C ILE A 117 -7.61 -9.49 23.75
N LYS A 118 -8.93 -9.69 23.88
CA LYS A 118 -9.79 -9.27 25.01
C LYS A 118 -9.63 -7.78 25.36
N ASN A 119 -9.19 -7.49 26.58
CA ASN A 119 -8.90 -6.15 27.10
C ASN A 119 -7.67 -5.49 26.45
N GLY A 120 -6.92 -6.23 25.64
CA GLY A 120 -5.88 -5.74 24.73
C GLY A 120 -4.56 -5.34 25.38
N HIS A 121 -3.75 -4.67 24.56
CA HIS A 121 -2.44 -4.14 24.88
C HIS A 121 -2.37 -2.67 24.45
N GLU A 122 -1.53 -1.87 25.09
CA GLU A 122 -1.38 -0.45 24.74
C GLU A 122 -0.84 -0.23 23.32
N ASN A 123 -0.13 -1.21 22.77
CA ASN A 123 0.37 -1.18 21.39
C ASN A 123 -0.44 -2.02 20.40
N ILE A 124 -1.66 -2.41 20.76
CA ILE A 124 -2.62 -3.07 19.86
C ILE A 124 -3.77 -2.10 19.60
N LYS A 125 -4.24 -2.05 18.36
CA LYS A 125 -5.40 -1.25 17.96
C LYS A 125 -6.65 -1.81 18.61
N ASN A 126 -7.46 -0.98 19.26
CA ASN A 126 -8.62 -1.48 20.00
C ASN A 126 -9.85 -1.55 19.10
N LEU A 127 -10.48 -2.73 19.02
CA LEU A 127 -11.85 -2.89 18.55
C LEU A 127 -12.80 -2.44 19.66
N GLU A 128 -13.56 -1.38 19.43
CA GLU A 128 -14.47 -0.77 20.40
C GLU A 128 -15.90 -1.29 20.22
N ALA A 129 -16.33 -1.45 18.97
CA ALA A 129 -17.68 -1.94 18.65
C ALA A 129 -17.73 -2.57 17.25
N PHE A 130 -18.81 -3.28 16.92
CA PHE A 130 -19.02 -3.90 15.62
C PHE A 130 -20.50 -4.18 15.34
N HIS A 131 -20.86 -4.35 14.06
CA HIS A 131 -22.19 -4.81 13.64
C HIS A 131 -22.17 -5.29 12.18
N GLN A 132 -23.29 -5.83 11.73
CA GLN A 132 -23.55 -6.13 10.32
C GLN A 132 -24.81 -5.43 9.82
N TYR A 133 -24.84 -5.12 8.54
CA TYR A 133 -26.00 -4.53 7.87
C TYR A 133 -26.05 -4.93 6.39
N ARG A 134 -27.20 -4.72 5.74
CA ARG A 134 -27.36 -4.99 4.30
C ARG A 134 -27.25 -3.71 3.47
N ASP A 135 -26.43 -3.77 2.42
CA ASP A 135 -26.33 -2.77 1.35
C ASP A 135 -26.85 -3.42 0.06
N GLY A 136 -28.17 -3.36 -0.16
CA GLY A 136 -28.86 -4.19 -1.14
C GLY A 136 -28.69 -5.68 -0.81
N ASP A 137 -28.25 -6.48 -1.78
CA ASP A 137 -28.04 -7.91 -1.60
C ASP A 137 -26.74 -8.26 -0.84
N LYS A 138 -25.88 -7.27 -0.57
CA LYS A 138 -24.58 -7.48 0.05
C LYS A 138 -24.68 -7.36 1.56
N LEU A 139 -24.23 -8.39 2.27
CA LEU A 139 -24.01 -8.31 3.71
C LEU A 139 -22.69 -7.61 3.99
N MET A 140 -22.76 -6.54 4.78
CA MET A 140 -21.65 -5.68 5.14
C MET A 140 -21.28 -5.90 6.61
N MET A 141 -19.98 -5.94 6.88
CA MET A 141 -19.39 -5.92 8.21
C MET A 141 -18.89 -4.53 8.52
N ALA A 142 -19.22 -4.03 9.70
CA ALA A 142 -18.73 -2.77 10.25
C ALA A 142 -17.97 -3.00 11.55
N GLN A 143 -16.75 -2.50 11.64
CA GLN A 143 -15.89 -2.61 12.83
C GLN A 143 -15.40 -1.22 13.23
N PHE A 144 -15.72 -0.80 14.44
CA PHE A 144 -15.30 0.46 15.03
C PHE A 144 -14.02 0.25 15.81
N PHE A 145 -12.93 0.86 15.36
CA PHE A 145 -11.68 0.89 16.08
C PHE A 145 -11.45 2.29 16.66
N ARG A 146 -10.68 2.36 17.74
CA ARG A 146 -10.14 3.67 18.18
C ARG A 146 -9.32 4.29 17.05
N ILE A 147 -9.56 5.58 16.76
CA ILE A 147 -8.86 6.29 15.68
C ILE A 147 -7.36 6.34 15.93
N CYS A 148 -6.58 6.20 14.84
CA CYS A 148 -5.14 6.38 14.83
C CYS A 148 -4.81 7.57 13.93
N ASP A 149 -4.59 8.72 14.54
CA ASP A 149 -4.52 10.04 13.91
C ASP A 149 -3.12 10.41 13.40
N GLY A 150 -2.14 9.51 13.54
CA GLY A 150 -0.78 9.65 12.97
C GLY A 150 -0.56 8.85 11.68
N GLY A 151 -1.58 8.16 11.16
CA GLY A 151 -1.47 7.34 9.93
C GLY A 151 -0.80 5.99 10.18
N ASN A 152 -0.05 5.47 9.21
CA ASN A 152 0.69 4.20 9.35
C ASN A 152 2.16 4.32 8.87
N LEU A 153 2.98 3.32 9.21
CA LEU A 153 4.41 3.32 8.89
C LEU A 153 4.71 3.25 7.38
N LYS A 154 3.79 2.72 6.55
CA LYS A 154 3.96 2.75 5.09
C LYS A 154 3.85 4.19 4.57
N GLN A 155 2.85 4.95 5.01
CA GLN A 155 2.69 6.38 4.70
C GLN A 155 3.88 7.19 5.21
N LEU A 156 4.31 6.92 6.45
CA LEU A 156 5.48 7.53 7.06
C LEU A 156 6.73 7.38 6.18
N ARG A 157 7.04 6.14 5.79
CA ARG A 157 8.20 5.82 4.95
C ARG A 157 8.16 6.53 3.61
N MET A 158 6.98 6.58 2.98
CA MET A 158 6.78 7.27 1.70
C MET A 158 7.03 8.78 1.85
N GLY A 159 6.48 9.40 2.89
CA GLY A 159 6.69 10.83 3.15
C GLY A 159 8.16 11.20 3.36
N TYR A 160 8.91 10.43 4.15
CA TYR A 160 10.35 10.66 4.32
C TYR A 160 11.14 10.47 3.01
N LYS A 161 10.76 9.48 2.21
CA LYS A 161 11.38 9.23 0.90
C LYS A 161 11.12 10.38 -0.08
N GLU A 162 9.88 10.89 -0.14
CA GLU A 162 9.48 12.04 -0.96
C GLU A 162 10.26 13.30 -0.55
N ASP A 163 10.36 13.56 0.75
CA ASP A 163 11.08 14.70 1.32
C ASP A 163 12.60 14.57 1.28
N LYS A 164 13.13 13.41 0.88
CA LYS A 164 14.57 13.08 0.94
C LYS A 164 15.18 13.30 2.34
N LYS A 165 14.40 13.04 3.39
CA LYS A 165 14.81 13.16 4.81
C LYS A 165 14.85 11.78 5.46
N ILE A 166 15.62 11.63 6.53
CA ILE A 166 15.65 10.41 7.34
C ILE A 166 14.83 10.57 8.63
N PRO A 167 14.12 9.51 9.09
CA PRO A 167 13.46 9.53 10.39
C PRO A 167 14.46 9.74 11.54
N PRO A 168 14.10 10.48 12.60
CA PRO A 168 14.91 10.56 13.81
C PRO A 168 15.17 9.18 14.43
N GLU A 169 16.40 8.94 14.87
CA GLU A 169 16.77 7.66 15.47
C GLU A 169 15.94 7.33 16.73
N GLN A 170 15.77 8.31 17.63
CA GLN A 170 14.96 8.13 18.84
C GLN A 170 13.52 7.72 18.52
N PHE A 171 12.97 8.22 17.41
CA PHE A 171 11.65 7.83 16.95
C PHE A 171 11.61 6.37 16.46
N ILE A 172 12.62 5.92 15.72
CA ILE A 172 12.75 4.53 15.27
C ILE A 172 12.84 3.58 16.48
N TRP A 173 13.62 3.93 17.50
CA TRP A 173 13.69 3.14 18.74
C TRP A 173 12.33 3.00 19.41
N ARG A 174 11.57 4.10 19.53
CA ARG A 174 10.23 4.08 20.11
C ARG A 174 9.28 3.17 19.33
N ILE A 175 9.29 3.27 17.99
CA ILE A 175 8.46 2.42 17.14
C ILE A 175 8.85 0.95 17.34
N TYR A 176 10.15 0.66 17.31
CA TYR A 176 10.64 -0.70 17.37
C TYR A 176 10.32 -1.35 18.72
N SER A 177 10.57 -0.67 19.84
CA SER A 177 10.30 -1.19 21.17
C SER A 177 8.81 -1.52 21.35
N GLN A 178 7.93 -0.58 20.97
CA GLN A 178 6.48 -0.76 21.09
C GLN A 178 5.91 -1.83 20.16
N LEU A 179 6.51 -2.01 18.98
CA LEU A 179 6.13 -3.09 18.08
C LEU A 179 6.53 -4.45 18.65
N ILE A 180 7.71 -4.57 19.27
CA ILE A 180 8.14 -5.81 19.93
C ILE A 180 7.30 -6.09 21.19
N GLU A 181 6.91 -5.08 21.96
CA GLU A 181 5.94 -5.23 23.06
C GLU A 181 4.61 -5.80 22.56
N ALA A 182 4.07 -5.27 21.45
CA ALA A 182 2.86 -5.79 20.84
C ALA A 182 3.00 -7.27 20.43
N LEU A 183 4.13 -7.65 19.81
CA LEU A 183 4.39 -9.04 19.41
C LEU A 183 4.55 -9.96 20.61
N ALA A 184 5.32 -9.56 21.62
CA ALA A 184 5.47 -10.35 22.85
C ALA A 184 4.11 -10.60 23.51
N PHE A 185 3.20 -9.61 23.47
CA PHE A 185 1.83 -9.80 23.96
C PHE A 185 1.06 -10.81 23.10
N LEU A 186 1.06 -10.65 21.76
CA LEU A 186 0.35 -11.56 20.85
C LEU A 186 0.84 -13.01 20.97
N HIS A 187 2.15 -13.19 21.10
CA HIS A 187 2.82 -14.50 21.22
C HIS A 187 2.68 -15.14 22.60
N ASN A 188 2.09 -14.43 23.58
CA ASN A 188 1.94 -14.84 24.97
C ASN A 188 3.28 -14.98 25.73
N GLU A 189 4.23 -14.08 25.42
CA GLU A 189 5.58 -14.04 26.01
C GLU A 189 5.82 -12.78 26.85
N HIS A 190 4.88 -11.82 26.84
CA HIS A 190 5.05 -10.53 27.50
C HIS A 190 5.00 -10.63 29.04
N PRO A 191 6.05 -10.19 29.78
CA PRO A 191 6.14 -10.35 31.24
C PRO A 191 4.93 -9.81 32.03
N LYS A 192 4.45 -8.62 31.66
CA LYS A 192 3.27 -7.96 32.28
C LYS A 192 1.98 -8.80 32.25
N TYR A 193 1.83 -9.74 31.31
CA TYR A 193 0.59 -10.48 31.08
C TYR A 193 0.67 -11.98 31.41
N GLN A 194 1.84 -12.49 31.81
CA GLN A 194 2.04 -13.92 32.10
C GLN A 194 1.10 -14.43 33.20
N ASN A 195 0.79 -13.58 34.18
CA ASN A 195 -0.06 -13.92 35.32
C ASN A 195 -1.49 -13.36 35.20
N ASP A 196 -1.86 -12.73 34.08
CA ASP A 196 -3.24 -12.24 33.87
C ASP A 196 -4.14 -13.44 33.54
N PRO A 197 -5.15 -13.78 34.39
CA PRO A 197 -6.06 -14.90 34.12
C PRO A 197 -6.79 -14.80 32.77
N LYS A 198 -6.92 -13.59 32.21
CA LYS A 198 -7.55 -13.39 30.90
C LYS A 198 -6.65 -13.86 29.75
N HIS A 199 -5.34 -13.89 29.94
CA HIS A 199 -4.34 -14.25 28.91
C HIS A 199 -3.59 -15.54 29.22
N LEU A 200 -3.74 -16.07 30.43
CA LEU A 200 -3.19 -17.36 30.84
C LEU A 200 -3.62 -18.48 29.89
N ASN A 201 -2.68 -19.35 29.51
CA ASN A 201 -2.89 -20.49 28.62
C ASN A 201 -3.47 -20.15 27.23
N ARG A 202 -3.46 -18.88 26.82
CA ARG A 202 -3.88 -18.47 25.49
C ARG A 202 -2.87 -18.97 24.44
N PRO A 203 -3.32 -19.45 23.26
CA PRO A 203 -2.42 -19.73 22.15
C PRO A 203 -1.67 -18.45 21.71
N SER A 204 -0.50 -18.64 21.10
CA SER A 204 0.19 -17.56 20.40
C SER A 204 -0.64 -17.14 19.18
N ILE A 205 -0.85 -15.84 19.03
CA ILE A 205 -1.47 -15.25 17.85
C ILE A 205 -0.35 -14.86 16.89
N LEU A 206 -0.29 -15.50 15.73
CA LEU A 206 0.64 -15.14 14.67
C LEU A 206 0.00 -14.11 13.74
N HIS A 207 0.80 -13.16 13.26
CA HIS A 207 0.36 -12.12 12.32
C HIS A 207 1.07 -12.28 10.96
N PRO A 208 0.65 -13.25 10.12
CA PRO A 208 1.31 -13.54 8.84
C PRO A 208 1.28 -12.37 7.85
N ASP A 209 0.36 -11.42 8.03
CA ASP A 209 0.23 -10.20 7.22
C ASP A 209 0.83 -8.96 7.91
N LEU A 210 1.80 -9.18 8.81
CA LEU A 210 2.49 -8.10 9.50
C LEU A 210 3.34 -7.30 8.50
N ALA A 211 2.82 -6.13 8.13
CA ALA A 211 3.42 -5.19 7.21
C ALA A 211 3.35 -3.75 7.75
N ALA A 212 4.14 -2.83 7.17
CA ALA A 212 4.19 -1.44 7.60
C ALA A 212 2.84 -0.70 7.52
N GLU A 213 1.91 -1.16 6.67
CA GLU A 213 0.55 -0.60 6.58
C GLU A 213 -0.38 -1.00 7.72
N ASN A 214 -0.03 -2.07 8.45
CA ASN A 214 -0.76 -2.59 9.60
C ASN A 214 -0.21 -2.08 10.94
N VAL A 215 0.81 -1.23 10.91
CA VAL A 215 1.40 -0.55 12.07
C VAL A 215 0.99 0.91 12.04
N TYR A 216 0.02 1.27 12.89
CA TYR A 216 -0.60 2.58 12.96
C TYR A 216 0.08 3.47 14.01
N LEU A 217 -0.04 4.78 13.86
CA LEU A 217 0.50 5.79 14.75
C LEU A 217 -0.63 6.59 15.41
N VAL A 218 -0.48 6.90 16.70
CA VAL A 218 -1.44 7.67 17.51
C VAL A 218 -0.70 8.76 18.25
N TRP A 219 -1.14 10.01 18.10
CA TRP A 219 -0.60 11.10 18.89
C TRP A 219 -1.09 11.01 20.34
N PRO A 220 -0.24 11.25 21.34
CA PRO A 220 -0.66 11.30 22.74
C PRO A 220 -1.77 12.35 22.93
N PHE A 221 -2.81 11.96 23.67
CA PHE A 221 -3.98 12.80 23.87
C PHE A 221 -3.62 14.08 24.65
N MET A 222 -4.11 15.24 24.18
CA MET A 222 -3.92 16.56 24.79
C MET A 222 -2.47 17.01 24.99
N GLN A 223 -1.51 16.41 24.30
CA GLN A 223 -0.13 16.89 24.28
C GLN A 223 0.16 17.67 22.99
N PRO A 224 0.90 18.79 23.06
CA PRO A 224 1.43 19.45 21.88
C PRO A 224 2.24 18.44 21.05
N ARG A 225 1.98 18.38 19.74
CA ARG A 225 2.62 17.41 18.83
C ARG A 225 4.10 17.77 18.58
N ASP A 226 4.46 19.02 18.81
CA ASP A 226 5.79 19.64 18.77
C ASP A 226 6.56 19.37 20.08
N GLY A 227 6.81 18.11 20.39
CA GLY A 227 7.62 17.75 21.56
C GLY A 227 7.52 16.28 21.96
N VAL A 228 6.64 15.54 21.31
CA VAL A 228 6.43 14.12 21.60
C VAL A 228 6.39 13.33 20.31
N TYR A 229 6.67 12.03 20.40
CA TYR A 229 6.47 11.09 19.30
C TYR A 229 5.16 10.32 19.45
N PRO A 230 4.49 9.98 18.33
CA PRO A 230 3.30 9.16 18.38
C PRO A 230 3.62 7.76 18.92
N ASP A 231 2.60 7.12 19.47
CA ASP A 231 2.61 5.71 19.90
C ASP A 231 2.17 4.79 18.76
N VAL A 232 2.68 3.56 18.79
CA VAL A 232 2.39 2.49 17.85
C VAL A 232 1.14 1.72 18.26
N ARG A 233 0.30 1.40 17.28
CA ARG A 233 -0.81 0.44 17.39
C ARG A 233 -0.73 -0.56 16.25
N LEU A 234 -0.46 -1.82 16.57
CA LEU A 234 -0.55 -2.92 15.61
C LEU A 234 -2.02 -3.33 15.41
N GLY A 235 -2.44 -3.50 14.16
CA GLY A 235 -3.82 -3.87 13.82
C GLY A 235 -3.94 -4.83 12.63
N ASP A 236 -5.18 -4.95 12.14
CA ASP A 236 -5.63 -5.84 11.05
C ASP A 236 -5.33 -7.33 11.30
N PHE A 237 -6.16 -7.97 12.12
CA PHE A 237 -5.99 -9.39 12.49
C PHE A 237 -6.84 -10.33 11.63
N GLY A 238 -7.29 -9.87 10.46
CA GLY A 238 -8.16 -10.64 9.57
C GLY A 238 -7.56 -11.93 9.02
N LYS A 239 -6.24 -12.08 9.05
CA LYS A 239 -5.50 -13.30 8.64
C LYS A 239 -4.70 -13.93 9.77
N SER A 240 -4.97 -13.55 11.03
CA SER A 240 -4.20 -14.06 12.17
C SER A 240 -4.32 -15.58 12.31
N LEU A 241 -3.32 -16.23 12.88
CA LEU A 241 -3.33 -17.69 13.11
C LEU A 241 -3.15 -17.96 14.60
N PHE A 242 -3.71 -19.06 15.09
CA PHE A 242 -3.62 -19.46 16.48
C PHE A 242 -2.83 -20.76 16.57
N VAL A 243 -1.71 -20.75 17.28
CA VAL A 243 -0.84 -21.91 17.45
C VAL A 243 -0.47 -22.11 18.92
N PRO A 244 -0.14 -23.33 19.36
CA PRO A 244 0.46 -23.53 20.67
C PRO A 244 1.75 -22.71 20.82
N ILE A 245 2.05 -22.30 22.05
CA ILE A 245 3.22 -21.45 22.34
C ILE A 245 4.50 -22.14 21.86
N GLY A 246 5.36 -21.39 21.18
CA GLY A 246 6.63 -21.88 20.63
C GLY A 246 6.49 -22.77 19.39
N LYS A 247 5.27 -23.00 18.88
CA LYS A 247 5.04 -23.75 17.64
C LYS A 247 4.85 -22.83 16.44
N GLY A 248 4.88 -23.41 15.26
CA GLY A 248 4.55 -22.76 13.99
C GLY A 248 3.62 -23.64 13.16
N VAL A 249 3.23 -23.14 12.01
CA VAL A 249 2.33 -23.83 11.07
C VAL A 249 2.92 -23.78 9.67
N VAL A 250 2.73 -24.88 8.93
CA VAL A 250 3.12 -24.95 7.52
C VAL A 250 1.92 -24.55 6.66
N ILE A 251 1.97 -23.35 6.08
CA ILE A 251 0.98 -22.85 5.12
C ILE A 251 1.67 -21.99 4.08
N ASP A 252 1.05 -21.83 2.91
CA ASP A 252 1.55 -20.90 1.90
C ASP A 252 1.57 -19.47 2.46
N ASP A 253 2.75 -18.86 2.38
CA ASP A 253 2.94 -17.50 2.87
C ASP A 253 2.26 -16.50 1.90
N PRO A 254 1.35 -15.64 2.39
CA PRO A 254 0.46 -14.85 1.54
C PRO A 254 1.17 -13.78 0.71
N ASP A 255 2.41 -13.39 1.06
CA ASP A 255 3.16 -12.38 0.32
C ASP A 255 4.08 -13.06 -0.69
N ASP A 256 3.77 -13.03 -1.98
CA ASP A 256 4.61 -13.64 -3.02
C ASP A 256 5.99 -12.97 -3.16
N ASN A 257 6.19 -11.73 -2.69
CA ASN A 257 7.45 -11.03 -2.88
C ASN A 257 8.49 -11.47 -1.83
N PRO A 258 9.61 -12.11 -2.26
CA PRO A 258 10.61 -12.66 -1.34
C PRO A 258 11.31 -11.58 -0.50
N LYS A 259 11.21 -10.29 -0.86
CA LYS A 259 11.79 -9.21 -0.07
C LYS A 259 11.11 -9.03 1.28
N TYR A 260 9.84 -9.40 1.40
CA TYR A 260 9.04 -9.27 2.63
C TYR A 260 8.85 -10.60 3.36
N LYS A 261 9.09 -11.74 2.68
CA LYS A 261 8.98 -13.07 3.27
C LYS A 261 10.07 -13.35 4.33
N PRO A 262 9.74 -14.02 5.44
CA PRO A 262 10.75 -14.59 6.32
C PRO A 262 11.55 -15.71 5.62
N PRO A 263 12.72 -16.09 6.13
CA PRO A 263 13.60 -17.08 5.49
C PRO A 263 13.06 -18.52 5.46
N GLY A 264 12.10 -18.85 6.32
CA GLY A 264 11.47 -20.18 6.33
C GLY A 264 10.36 -20.25 5.30
N ILE A 265 10.54 -21.03 4.23
CA ILE A 265 9.48 -21.26 3.23
C ILE A 265 8.26 -21.86 3.91
N ASN A 266 7.12 -21.22 3.70
CA ASN A 266 5.81 -21.68 4.14
C ASN A 266 5.73 -22.03 5.63
N PHE A 267 6.66 -21.53 6.45
CA PHE A 267 6.68 -21.79 7.89
C PHE A 267 6.45 -20.50 8.65
N ILE A 268 5.24 -20.38 9.18
CA ILE A 268 4.79 -19.21 9.93
C ILE A 268 4.83 -19.53 11.41
N SER A 269 5.53 -18.69 12.18
CA SER A 269 5.77 -18.85 13.61
C SER A 269 5.87 -17.48 14.28
N ALA A 270 5.90 -17.45 15.61
CA ALA A 270 6.16 -16.22 16.36
C ALA A 270 7.45 -15.51 15.91
N LYS A 271 8.51 -16.28 15.64
CA LYS A 271 9.78 -15.77 15.12
C LYS A 271 9.69 -15.28 13.66
N SER A 272 8.71 -15.74 12.89
CA SER A 272 8.44 -15.19 11.55
C SER A 272 7.89 -13.77 11.65
N ASP A 273 7.06 -13.47 12.66
CA ASP A 273 6.59 -12.10 12.93
C ASP A 273 7.74 -11.19 13.42
N VAL A 274 8.65 -11.72 14.27
CA VAL A 274 9.85 -10.98 14.70
C VAL A 274 10.71 -10.56 13.49
N TRP A 275 10.89 -11.45 12.51
CA TRP A 275 11.57 -11.11 11.26
C TRP A 275 10.86 -9.99 10.51
N ARG A 276 9.53 -10.10 10.34
CA ARG A 276 8.73 -9.08 9.66
C ARG A 276 8.84 -7.71 10.34
N ALA A 277 8.79 -7.66 11.68
CA ALA A 277 9.02 -6.44 12.45
C ALA A 277 10.40 -5.83 12.19
N GLY A 278 11.46 -6.64 12.23
CA GLY A 278 12.82 -6.19 11.88
C GLY A 278 12.89 -5.66 10.44
N SER A 279 12.22 -6.32 9.50
CA SER A 279 12.14 -5.92 8.09
C SER A 279 11.43 -4.57 7.92
N ILE A 280 10.37 -4.30 8.69
CA ILE A 280 9.70 -2.99 8.72
C ILE A 280 10.68 -1.91 9.19
N MET A 281 11.39 -2.14 10.31
CA MET A 281 12.36 -1.18 10.86
C MET A 281 13.52 -0.93 9.90
N TYR A 282 14.05 -1.99 9.30
CA TYR A 282 15.08 -1.92 8.28
C TYR A 282 14.64 -1.09 7.06
N SER A 283 13.38 -1.25 6.62
CA SER A 283 12.85 -0.44 5.51
C SER A 283 12.70 1.05 5.87
N LEU A 284 12.42 1.37 7.14
CA LEU A 284 12.35 2.76 7.62
C LEU A 284 13.73 3.42 7.66
N THR A 285 14.76 2.71 8.13
CA THR A 285 16.13 3.26 8.20
C THR A 285 16.74 3.48 6.81
N ARG A 286 16.40 2.64 5.83
CA ARG A 286 16.96 2.72 4.46
C ARG A 286 16.10 3.49 3.47
N LEU A 287 14.84 3.79 3.80
CA LEU A 287 13.86 4.43 2.90
C LEU A 287 13.71 3.72 1.54
N ARG A 288 13.96 2.42 1.52
CA ARG A 288 13.81 1.54 0.35
C ARG A 288 12.75 0.48 0.66
N GLY A 289 12.54 -0.46 -0.27
CA GLY A 289 11.80 -1.69 0.04
C GLY A 289 12.44 -2.45 1.23
N SER A 290 11.86 -3.58 1.61
CA SER A 290 12.37 -4.40 2.73
C SER A 290 13.78 -4.98 2.45
N THR A 291 13.99 -6.28 2.61
CA THR A 291 15.27 -6.92 2.32
C THR A 291 15.61 -6.84 0.82
N SER A 292 16.89 -6.92 0.48
CA SER A 292 17.34 -6.96 -0.92
C SER A 292 17.40 -8.40 -1.39
N THR A 293 17.31 -8.66 -2.69
CA THR A 293 17.83 -9.91 -3.27
C THR A 293 18.45 -9.57 -4.60
N LYS A 294 19.66 -10.08 -4.83
CA LYS A 294 20.34 -9.98 -6.13
C LYS A 294 20.07 -11.21 -7.01
N ILE A 295 19.45 -12.25 -6.44
CA ILE A 295 19.07 -13.44 -7.18
C ILE A 295 17.76 -13.12 -7.93
N PRO A 296 17.72 -13.26 -9.26
CA PRO A 296 16.51 -13.06 -10.05
C PRO A 296 15.41 -14.01 -9.59
N TRP A 297 14.21 -13.47 -9.36
CA TRP A 297 13.04 -14.25 -8.92
C TRP A 297 11.78 -13.94 -9.74
N ASN A 298 11.87 -12.94 -10.61
CA ASN A 298 10.86 -12.56 -11.59
C ASN A 298 11.56 -12.36 -12.95
N THR A 299 11.59 -13.42 -13.75
CA THR A 299 12.23 -13.44 -15.09
C THR A 299 11.15 -13.58 -16.17
N ALA A 300 11.54 -13.56 -17.44
CA ALA A 300 10.60 -13.87 -18.53
C ALA A 300 10.03 -15.30 -18.41
N GLU A 301 10.83 -16.23 -17.86
CA GLU A 301 10.48 -17.64 -17.65
C GLU A 301 9.62 -17.87 -16.41
N ASN A 302 9.91 -17.15 -15.31
CA ASN A 302 9.19 -17.26 -14.04
C ASN A 302 8.51 -15.94 -13.71
N LYS A 303 7.18 -15.90 -13.81
CA LYS A 303 6.40 -14.68 -13.62
C LYS A 303 6.35 -14.25 -12.15
N SER A 304 6.51 -15.20 -11.23
CA SER A 304 6.37 -15.01 -9.79
C SER A 304 7.36 -15.86 -9.00
N PHE A 305 7.53 -15.54 -7.71
CA PHE A 305 8.36 -16.34 -6.81
C PHE A 305 7.78 -17.73 -6.60
N ALA A 306 6.44 -17.84 -6.58
CA ALA A 306 5.73 -19.11 -6.50
C ALA A 306 6.03 -20.07 -7.65
N ASP A 307 6.42 -19.57 -8.83
CA ASP A 307 6.76 -20.40 -10.00
C ASP A 307 8.12 -21.13 -9.85
N LEU A 308 8.95 -20.68 -8.91
CA LEU A 308 10.29 -21.23 -8.69
C LEU A 308 10.25 -22.57 -7.92
N THR A 309 11.28 -23.41 -8.12
CA THR A 309 11.45 -24.61 -7.30
C THR A 309 11.68 -24.24 -5.83
N LYS A 310 11.31 -25.13 -4.90
CA LYS A 310 11.48 -24.89 -3.46
C LYS A 310 12.95 -24.64 -3.08
N GLU A 311 13.87 -25.31 -3.75
CA GLU A 311 15.31 -25.14 -3.54
C GLU A 311 15.75 -23.72 -3.94
N HIS A 312 15.27 -23.22 -5.08
CA HIS A 312 15.57 -21.88 -5.55
C HIS A 312 14.93 -20.82 -4.64
N GLN A 313 13.67 -21.02 -4.26
CA GLN A 313 13.00 -20.19 -3.26
C GLN A 313 13.81 -20.11 -1.97
N GLN A 314 14.36 -21.24 -1.50
CA GLN A 314 15.10 -21.30 -0.24
C GLN A 314 16.44 -20.59 -0.39
N ALA A 315 17.12 -20.75 -1.52
CA ALA A 315 18.36 -20.05 -1.82
C ALA A 315 18.16 -18.52 -1.83
N ILE A 316 17.08 -18.03 -2.43
CA ILE A 316 16.71 -16.60 -2.38
C ILE A 316 16.49 -16.15 -0.94
N LEU A 317 15.69 -16.89 -0.18
CA LEU A 317 15.28 -16.52 1.16
C LEU A 317 16.41 -16.63 2.20
N MET A 318 17.42 -17.47 1.95
CA MET A 318 18.59 -17.65 2.82
C MET A 318 19.82 -16.86 2.34
N ASP A 319 19.71 -16.03 1.31
CA ASP A 319 20.85 -15.22 0.85
C ASP A 319 21.31 -14.25 1.96
N PRO A 320 22.55 -14.36 2.47
CA PRO A 320 23.06 -13.46 3.51
C PRO A 320 23.09 -12.00 3.07
N ARG A 321 23.14 -11.73 1.76
CA ARG A 321 23.10 -10.38 1.18
C ARG A 321 21.71 -9.76 1.25
N ARG A 322 20.69 -10.46 1.77
CA ARG A 322 19.36 -9.88 1.98
C ARG A 322 19.38 -8.72 2.95
N VAL A 323 20.25 -8.81 3.93
CA VAL A 323 20.34 -7.86 5.04
C VAL A 323 21.73 -7.24 5.00
N HIS A 324 21.77 -5.91 4.88
CA HIS A 324 22.99 -5.12 4.94
C HIS A 324 22.97 -4.29 6.23
N PRO A 325 24.10 -3.68 6.62
CA PRO A 325 24.08 -2.64 7.64
C PRO A 325 23.10 -1.51 7.26
N ILE A 326 22.47 -0.90 8.27
CA ILE A 326 21.63 0.29 8.08
C ILE A 326 22.48 1.51 7.70
N HIS A 327 21.83 2.64 7.41
CA HIS A 327 22.55 3.87 7.03
C HIS A 327 23.51 4.32 8.13
N LEU A 328 24.70 4.82 7.75
CA LEU A 328 25.73 5.33 8.66
C LEU A 328 25.30 6.55 9.51
N ASN A 329 24.07 7.05 9.32
CA ASN A 329 23.52 8.17 10.08
C ASN A 329 22.81 7.70 11.36
N TYR A 330 22.74 6.39 11.58
CA TYR A 330 22.18 5.78 12.76
C TYR A 330 23.29 5.13 13.58
N SER A 331 23.06 5.01 14.89
CA SER A 331 24.00 4.34 15.78
C SER A 331 24.18 2.86 15.45
N GLU A 332 25.37 2.34 15.78
CA GLU A 332 25.64 0.91 15.70
C GLU A 332 24.72 0.10 16.62
N ASP A 333 24.31 0.65 17.77
CA ASP A 333 23.35 0.02 18.66
C ASP A 333 22.02 -0.25 17.95
N LEU A 334 21.52 0.70 17.16
CA LEU A 334 20.28 0.52 16.40
C LEU A 334 20.46 -0.54 15.31
N ASN A 335 21.61 -0.52 14.61
CA ASN A 335 21.96 -1.53 13.63
C ASN A 335 21.92 -2.93 14.28
N VAL A 336 22.70 -3.15 15.33
CA VAL A 336 22.79 -4.44 16.06
C VAL A 336 21.41 -4.93 16.49
N MET A 337 20.55 -4.06 17.02
CA MET A 337 19.23 -4.48 17.46
C MET A 337 18.30 -4.86 16.30
N ILE A 338 18.26 -4.08 15.21
CA ILE A 338 17.47 -4.46 14.02
C ILE A 338 17.99 -5.78 13.42
N GLN A 339 19.32 -5.97 13.37
CA GLN A 339 19.94 -7.20 12.87
C GLN A 339 19.56 -8.44 13.69
N LYS A 340 19.35 -8.32 15.01
CA LYS A 340 18.87 -9.43 15.86
C LYS A 340 17.50 -9.96 15.43
N SER A 341 16.61 -9.10 14.94
CA SER A 341 15.34 -9.56 14.33
C SER A 341 15.53 -10.21 12.97
N LEU A 342 16.57 -9.80 12.23
CA LEU A 342 16.87 -10.22 10.86
C LEU A 342 17.89 -11.37 10.79
N VAL A 343 17.93 -12.24 11.80
CA VAL A 343 18.70 -13.48 11.77
C VAL A 343 18.03 -14.48 10.84
N LEU A 344 18.77 -14.95 9.81
CA LEU A 344 18.22 -15.83 8.77
C LEU A 344 17.77 -17.18 9.34
N ASP A 345 18.62 -17.79 10.15
CA ASP A 345 18.35 -19.04 10.84
C ASP A 345 17.23 -18.85 11.89
N HIS A 346 16.10 -19.54 11.66
CA HIS A 346 14.93 -19.51 12.53
C HIS A 346 15.27 -19.92 13.98
N ASN A 347 16.16 -20.90 14.17
CA ASN A 347 16.48 -21.42 15.50
C ASN A 347 17.31 -20.41 16.30
N LYS A 348 18.17 -19.66 15.62
CA LYS A 348 19.03 -18.62 16.23
C LYS A 348 18.32 -17.27 16.41
N ARG A 349 17.22 -17.04 15.70
CA ARG A 349 16.44 -15.80 15.86
C ARG A 349 15.80 -15.77 17.25
N PRO A 350 15.88 -14.65 17.99
CA PRO A 350 15.23 -14.54 19.29
C PRO A 350 13.71 -14.55 19.17
N SER A 351 13.03 -14.99 20.22
CA SER A 351 11.59 -14.78 20.41
C SER A 351 11.29 -13.29 20.67
N ALA A 352 10.01 -12.90 20.59
CA ALA A 352 9.61 -11.53 20.90
C ALA A 352 9.86 -11.18 22.38
N GLY A 353 9.60 -12.12 23.30
CA GLY A 353 9.89 -11.96 24.73
C GLY A 353 11.38 -11.89 25.05
N GLU A 354 12.24 -12.67 24.37
CA GLU A 354 13.70 -12.56 24.51
C GLU A 354 14.21 -11.21 24.01
N LEU A 355 13.71 -10.78 22.84
CA LEU A 355 14.10 -9.51 22.23
C LEU A 355 13.63 -8.31 23.06
N LEU A 356 12.42 -8.38 23.65
CA LEU A 356 11.89 -7.35 24.53
C LEU A 356 12.82 -7.06 25.71
N LYS A 357 13.34 -8.11 26.37
CA LYS A 357 14.29 -7.96 27.49
C LYS A 357 15.59 -7.26 27.06
N VAL A 358 16.10 -7.59 25.88
CA VAL A 358 17.34 -6.99 25.37
C VAL A 358 17.12 -5.54 24.92
N LEU A 359 15.93 -5.22 24.40
CA LEU A 359 15.56 -3.87 23.95
C LEU A 359 15.26 -2.90 25.08
N GLU A 360 14.83 -3.38 26.26
CA GLU A 360 14.35 -2.54 27.36
C GLU A 360 15.33 -1.43 27.75
N ASN A 361 16.59 -1.79 28.02
CA ASN A 361 17.61 -0.84 28.46
C ASN A 361 17.98 0.16 27.36
N PRO A 362 18.37 -0.25 26.13
CA PRO A 362 18.64 0.69 25.04
C PRO A 362 17.46 1.63 24.76
N ALA A 363 16.23 1.09 24.66
CA ALA A 363 15.04 1.89 24.37
C ALA A 363 14.77 2.92 25.49
N LYS A 364 14.92 2.53 26.76
CA LYS A 364 14.75 3.43 27.91
C LYS A 364 15.80 4.55 27.93
N LEU A 365 17.07 4.21 27.64
CA LEU A 365 18.14 5.21 27.54
C LEU A 365 17.82 6.24 26.46
N ARG A 366 17.40 5.80 25.27
CA ARG A 366 17.04 6.70 24.17
C ARG A 366 15.79 7.51 24.49
N LYS A 367 14.77 6.92 25.12
CA LYS A 367 13.56 7.63 25.55
C LYS A 367 13.88 8.79 26.52
N ASN A 368 14.84 8.59 27.42
CA ASN A 368 15.22 9.59 28.42
C ASN A 368 16.29 10.59 27.91
N ALA A 369 16.87 10.35 26.73
CA ALA A 369 17.86 11.23 26.13
C ALA A 369 17.18 12.37 25.36
N GLU A 370 16.74 13.42 26.06
CA GLU A 370 16.04 14.57 25.48
C GLU A 370 16.82 15.22 24.32
N TRP A 371 18.15 15.24 24.38
CA TRP A 371 19.02 15.78 23.32
C TRP A 371 18.93 15.01 21.98
N MET A 372 18.47 13.75 22.00
CA MET A 372 18.21 12.96 20.79
C MET A 372 16.89 13.31 20.12
N TYR A 373 16.01 14.06 20.80
CA TYR A 373 14.75 14.47 20.22
C TYR A 373 14.99 15.35 19.00
N ARG A 374 14.28 15.01 17.94
CA ARG A 374 14.17 15.80 16.72
C ARG A 374 12.70 15.84 16.34
N ALA A 375 12.18 17.05 16.16
CA ALA A 375 10.79 17.24 15.74
C ALA A 375 10.51 16.49 14.44
N LEU A 376 9.32 15.91 14.35
CA LEU A 376 8.85 15.26 13.13
C LEU A 376 8.45 16.33 12.09
N PRO A 377 8.62 16.07 10.78
CA PRO A 377 8.18 16.99 9.74
C PRO A 377 6.69 17.36 9.88
N SER A 378 6.34 18.61 9.57
CA SER A 378 4.97 19.14 9.67
C SER A 378 3.96 18.30 8.90
N TRP A 379 4.33 17.81 7.70
CA TRP A 379 3.44 16.96 6.90
C TRP A 379 2.96 15.70 7.61
N MET A 380 3.67 15.21 8.63
CA MET A 380 3.25 14.04 9.39
C MET A 380 2.06 14.33 10.31
N VAL A 381 1.92 15.58 10.71
CA VAL A 381 0.81 16.10 11.51
C VAL A 381 -0.44 16.24 10.64
N ASP A 382 -0.25 16.56 9.35
CA ASP A 382 -1.32 17.03 8.45
C ASP A 382 -1.86 15.96 7.48
N LYS A 383 -1.11 14.88 7.18
CA LYS A 383 -1.47 13.95 6.08
C LYS A 383 -2.64 13.00 6.33
N VAL A 384 -3.18 12.87 7.55
CA VAL A 384 -4.29 11.91 7.81
C VAL A 384 -5.66 12.53 7.46
N ILE A 385 -5.81 13.84 7.67
CA ILE A 385 -7.04 14.59 7.41
C ILE A 385 -6.65 15.75 6.49
N SER A 386 -7.01 15.66 5.22
CA SER A 386 -6.82 16.72 4.23
C SER A 386 -8.18 17.18 3.69
N PRO A 387 -8.27 18.40 3.13
CA PRO A 387 -9.49 18.83 2.45
C PRO A 387 -9.94 17.84 1.37
N ASP A 388 -8.98 17.19 0.68
CA ASP A 388 -9.25 16.25 -0.41
C ASP A 388 -9.85 14.92 0.03
N ASN A 389 -9.73 14.55 1.31
CA ASN A 389 -10.27 13.32 1.86
C ASN A 389 -11.40 13.54 2.88
N THR A 390 -11.84 14.78 3.06
CA THR A 390 -12.93 15.15 3.98
C THR A 390 -14.27 15.12 3.25
N PHE A 391 -15.30 14.60 3.92
CA PHE A 391 -16.66 14.58 3.37
C PHE A 391 -17.42 15.86 3.67
N SER A 392 -18.10 16.39 2.65
CA SER A 392 -19.18 17.35 2.87
C SER A 392 -20.42 16.63 3.39
N GLN A 393 -20.91 17.05 4.56
CA GLN A 393 -22.13 16.48 5.14
C GLN A 393 -23.36 16.76 4.26
N GLU A 394 -23.42 17.94 3.67
CA GLU A 394 -24.48 18.33 2.73
C GLU A 394 -24.51 17.37 1.54
N ARG A 395 -23.33 17.11 0.94
CA ARG A 395 -23.19 16.16 -0.17
C ARG A 395 -23.60 14.76 0.23
N LEU A 396 -23.15 14.25 1.39
CA LEU A 396 -23.57 12.94 1.87
C LEU A 396 -25.09 12.85 2.09
N ASN A 397 -25.71 13.91 2.62
CA ASN A 397 -27.15 13.95 2.83
C ASN A 397 -27.93 13.93 1.51
N ILE A 398 -27.44 14.63 0.48
CA ILE A 398 -28.01 14.54 -0.88
C ILE A 398 -27.91 13.11 -1.40
N LEU A 399 -26.76 12.46 -1.25
CA LEU A 399 -26.54 11.08 -1.72
C LEU A 399 -27.37 10.03 -0.98
N THR A 400 -27.81 10.32 0.25
CA THR A 400 -28.72 9.43 1.00
C THR A 400 -30.16 9.48 0.50
N GLN A 401 -30.54 10.51 -0.26
CA GLN A 401 -31.89 10.60 -0.82
C GLN A 401 -32.14 9.49 -1.86
N PRO A 402 -33.40 9.05 -2.04
CA PRO A 402 -33.76 8.08 -3.08
C PRO A 402 -33.27 8.52 -4.46
N ASP A 403 -32.83 7.56 -5.27
CA ASP A 403 -32.38 7.72 -6.67
C ASP A 403 -31.16 8.62 -6.95
N GLN A 404 -30.78 9.52 -6.04
CA GLN A 404 -29.63 10.42 -6.21
C GLN A 404 -28.33 9.65 -6.43
N MET A 405 -28.10 8.60 -5.63
CA MET A 405 -26.91 7.77 -5.79
C MET A 405 -26.87 7.06 -7.16
N ALA A 406 -28.02 6.65 -7.70
CA ALA A 406 -28.10 6.00 -9.01
C ALA A 406 -27.82 6.98 -10.15
N LEU A 407 -28.31 8.21 -10.04
CA LEU A 407 -28.04 9.30 -10.98
C LEU A 407 -26.54 9.63 -11.02
N GLU A 408 -25.95 9.83 -9.84
CA GLU A 408 -24.53 10.12 -9.67
C GLU A 408 -23.64 8.98 -10.18
N ARG A 409 -24.02 7.71 -9.97
CA ARG A 409 -23.32 6.56 -10.58
C ARG A 409 -23.32 6.62 -12.11
N LYS A 410 -24.44 7.02 -12.74
CA LYS A 410 -24.51 7.18 -14.20
C LYS A 410 -23.59 8.32 -14.67
N ALA A 411 -23.65 9.47 -14.00
CA ALA A 411 -22.79 10.62 -14.28
C ALA A 411 -21.29 10.26 -14.13
N HIS A 412 -20.93 9.60 -13.04
CA HIS A 412 -19.57 9.13 -12.78
C HIS A 412 -19.07 8.15 -13.84
N LYS A 413 -19.89 7.19 -14.26
CA LYS A 413 -19.56 6.26 -15.36
C LYS A 413 -19.31 7.00 -16.67
N LYS A 414 -20.15 7.99 -17.02
CA LYS A 414 -19.97 8.83 -18.22
C LYS A 414 -18.68 9.63 -18.16
N ALA A 415 -18.39 10.27 -17.03
CA ALA A 415 -17.14 11.03 -16.82
C ALA A 415 -15.89 10.12 -16.91
N LYS A 416 -15.95 8.92 -16.33
CA LYS A 416 -14.86 7.93 -16.42
C LYS A 416 -14.63 7.44 -17.85
N ALA A 417 -15.70 7.22 -18.61
CA ALA A 417 -15.60 6.85 -20.02
C ALA A 417 -14.98 7.98 -20.86
N ALA A 418 -15.40 9.23 -20.65
CA ALA A 418 -14.82 10.40 -21.30
C ALA A 418 -13.33 10.55 -20.99
N LYS A 419 -12.92 10.42 -19.72
CA LYS A 419 -11.51 10.48 -19.33
C LYS A 419 -10.66 9.37 -19.96
N ARG A 420 -11.20 8.14 -20.03
CA ARG A 420 -10.53 7.02 -20.72
C ARG A 420 -10.36 7.27 -22.21
N LYS A 421 -11.36 7.89 -22.85
CA LYS A 421 -11.27 8.28 -24.26
C LYS A 421 -10.15 9.31 -24.47
N MET A 422 -10.13 10.37 -23.67
CA MET A 422 -9.07 11.39 -23.73
C MET A 422 -7.66 10.82 -23.50
N MET A 423 -7.46 9.93 -22.52
CA MET A 423 -6.13 9.33 -22.32
C MET A 423 -5.69 8.43 -23.47
N ARG A 424 -6.64 7.72 -24.14
CA ARG A 424 -6.31 6.93 -25.33
C ARG A 424 -5.89 7.82 -26.50
N GLU A 425 -6.63 8.91 -26.73
CA GLU A 425 -6.30 9.89 -27.76
C GLU A 425 -4.93 10.53 -27.49
N GLU A 426 -4.60 10.79 -26.22
CA GLU A 426 -3.28 11.30 -25.81
C GLU A 426 -2.14 10.28 -25.98
N GLU A 427 -2.37 9.00 -25.61
CA GLU A 427 -1.42 7.92 -25.84
C GLU A 427 -1.19 7.67 -27.34
N GLU A 428 -2.25 7.73 -28.16
CA GLU A 428 -2.16 7.61 -29.62
C GLU A 428 -1.37 8.77 -30.22
N ARG A 429 -1.62 10.01 -29.78
CA ARG A 429 -0.85 11.18 -30.20
C ARG A 429 0.62 11.02 -29.85
N LYS A 430 0.93 10.62 -28.61
CA LYS A 430 2.30 10.43 -28.17
C LYS A 430 3.02 9.34 -28.97
N ARG A 431 2.36 8.21 -29.23
CA ARG A 431 2.94 7.16 -30.10
C ARG A 431 3.21 7.63 -31.52
N ALA A 432 2.33 8.48 -32.06
CA ALA A 432 2.54 9.07 -33.38
C ALA A 432 3.73 10.04 -33.40
N GLU A 433 3.94 10.78 -32.30
CA GLU A 433 5.13 11.64 -32.12
C GLU A 433 6.41 10.79 -31.99
N ASP A 434 6.41 9.78 -31.11
CA ASP A 434 7.56 8.88 -30.92
C ASP A 434 7.94 8.16 -32.23
N LEU A 435 6.96 7.74 -33.03
CA LEU A 435 7.20 7.09 -34.33
C LEU A 435 7.83 8.06 -35.34
N LYS A 436 7.37 9.32 -35.39
CA LYS A 436 7.96 10.35 -36.26
C LYS A 436 9.41 10.65 -35.86
N GLU A 437 9.68 10.73 -34.56
CA GLU A 437 11.04 10.94 -34.05
C GLU A 437 11.97 9.77 -34.41
N GLN A 438 11.48 8.52 -34.29
CA GLN A 438 12.25 7.35 -34.72
C GLN A 438 12.50 7.35 -36.23
N GLU A 439 11.49 7.67 -37.04
CA GLU A 439 11.63 7.80 -38.49
C GLU A 439 12.65 8.89 -38.88
N HIS A 440 12.66 10.01 -38.15
CA HIS A 440 13.64 11.10 -38.32
C HIS A 440 15.06 10.65 -37.98
N LEU A 441 15.26 9.94 -36.86
CA LEU A 441 16.57 9.41 -36.47
C LEU A 441 17.10 8.38 -37.48
N GLU A 442 16.25 7.46 -37.95
CA GLU A 442 16.64 6.50 -38.99
C GLU A 442 16.98 7.19 -40.32
N ALA A 443 16.28 8.28 -40.65
CA ALA A 443 16.60 9.10 -41.81
C ALA A 443 17.94 9.83 -41.65
N ALA A 444 18.22 10.37 -40.45
CA ALA A 444 19.47 11.03 -40.11
C ALA A 444 20.66 10.06 -40.24
N ASP A 445 20.57 8.87 -39.66
CA ASP A 445 21.63 7.84 -39.77
C ASP A 445 21.94 7.48 -41.23
N ARG A 446 20.89 7.35 -42.06
CA ARG A 446 21.04 7.06 -43.50
C ARG A 446 21.61 8.24 -44.26
N TYR A 447 21.23 9.46 -43.88
CA TYR A 447 21.81 10.68 -44.44
C TYR A 447 23.30 10.76 -44.12
N PHE A 448 23.71 10.64 -42.86
CA PHE A 448 25.12 10.72 -42.47
C PHE A 448 25.99 9.63 -43.11
N ALA A 449 25.45 8.41 -43.28
CA ALA A 449 26.15 7.35 -44.00
C ALA A 449 26.32 7.67 -45.50
N TRP A 450 25.31 8.30 -46.12
CA TRP A 450 25.37 8.75 -47.51
C TRP A 450 26.31 9.95 -47.67
N GLU A 451 26.26 10.91 -46.76
CA GLU A 451 27.08 12.12 -46.70
C GLU A 451 28.57 11.77 -46.58
N ALA A 452 28.93 10.91 -45.62
CA ALA A 452 30.30 10.45 -45.42
C ALA A 452 30.88 9.82 -46.69
N ARG A 453 30.09 8.99 -47.39
CA ARG A 453 30.49 8.39 -48.67
C ARG A 453 30.72 9.46 -49.76
N GLU A 454 29.82 10.41 -49.92
CA GLU A 454 29.96 11.44 -50.96
C GLU A 454 31.09 12.44 -50.65
N SER A 455 31.36 12.70 -49.36
CA SER A 455 32.48 13.50 -48.87
C SER A 455 33.83 12.82 -49.15
N ASP A 456 33.94 11.51 -48.87
CA ASP A 456 35.13 10.69 -49.19
C ASP A 456 35.43 10.68 -50.70
N LEU A 457 34.38 10.74 -51.52
CA LEU A 457 34.50 10.82 -52.99
C LEU A 457 34.80 12.25 -53.49
N ARG A 458 34.92 13.25 -52.60
CA ARG A 458 35.08 14.68 -52.90
C ARG A 458 33.97 15.26 -53.79
N ARG A 459 32.77 14.69 -53.70
CA ARG A 459 31.60 15.09 -54.51
C ARG A 459 30.63 16.01 -53.78
N MET A 460 30.82 16.18 -52.47
CA MET A 460 30.08 17.11 -51.64
C MET A 460 31.00 18.22 -51.14
N THR A 461 30.60 19.49 -51.31
CA THR A 461 31.45 20.67 -51.02
C THR A 461 30.80 21.67 -50.07
N VAL A 462 29.64 21.34 -49.51
CA VAL A 462 28.85 22.26 -48.67
C VAL A 462 29.13 21.98 -47.20
N VAL A 463 29.49 23.03 -46.45
CA VAL A 463 29.51 23.01 -44.98
C VAL A 463 28.21 23.63 -44.52
N MET A 464 27.43 22.88 -43.75
CA MET A 464 26.14 23.29 -43.22
C MET A 464 26.21 23.44 -41.70
N ASP A 465 25.39 24.33 -41.13
CA ASP A 465 25.18 24.37 -39.68
C ASP A 465 24.14 23.32 -39.22
N ASP A 466 23.96 23.19 -37.90
CA ASP A 466 23.12 22.15 -37.30
C ASP A 466 21.64 22.27 -37.71
N ASP A 467 21.10 23.50 -37.78
CA ASP A 467 19.70 23.76 -38.17
C ASP A 467 19.48 23.49 -39.67
N GLU A 468 20.46 23.84 -40.51
CA GLU A 468 20.46 23.52 -41.93
C GLU A 468 20.56 22.01 -42.18
N CYS A 469 21.33 21.29 -41.34
CA CYS A 469 21.52 19.84 -41.40
C CYS A 469 20.21 19.09 -41.13
N ASP A 470 19.50 19.44 -40.05
CA ASP A 470 18.20 18.85 -39.73
C ASP A 470 17.18 19.06 -40.86
N ALA A 471 17.08 20.29 -41.37
CA ALA A 471 16.21 20.59 -42.50
C ALA A 471 16.59 19.79 -43.77
N PHE A 472 17.87 19.45 -43.94
CA PHE A 472 18.35 18.66 -45.07
C PHE A 472 18.06 17.17 -44.88
N VAL A 473 18.19 16.63 -43.67
CA VAL A 473 17.79 15.25 -43.32
C VAL A 473 16.31 15.03 -43.65
N ASP A 474 15.45 15.98 -43.29
CA ASP A 474 14.03 15.93 -43.63
C ASP A 474 13.78 15.86 -45.14
N ARG A 475 14.44 16.73 -45.92
CA ARG A 475 14.32 16.72 -47.38
C ARG A 475 14.88 15.43 -47.98
N PHE A 476 16.01 14.96 -47.46
CA PHE A 476 16.63 13.69 -47.86
C PHE A 476 15.68 12.51 -47.62
N ALA A 477 15.03 12.46 -46.46
CA ALA A 477 14.05 11.43 -46.12
C ALA A 477 12.88 11.42 -47.12
N VAL A 478 12.32 12.60 -47.43
CA VAL A 478 11.21 12.77 -48.37
C VAL A 478 11.60 12.32 -49.79
N VAL A 479 12.74 12.79 -50.29
CA VAL A 479 13.23 12.46 -51.63
C VAL A 479 13.55 10.96 -51.74
N ARG A 480 14.18 10.37 -50.72
CA ARG A 480 14.47 8.94 -50.67
C ARG A 480 13.20 8.10 -50.66
N ALA A 481 12.22 8.44 -49.84
CA ALA A 481 10.96 7.72 -49.77
C ALA A 481 10.20 7.77 -51.11
N ALA A 482 10.16 8.95 -51.74
CA ALA A 482 9.52 9.12 -53.04
C ALA A 482 10.28 8.40 -54.17
N GLY A 483 11.62 8.40 -54.10
CA GLY A 483 12.49 7.69 -55.03
C GLY A 483 12.38 6.17 -54.93
N LEU A 484 12.29 5.62 -53.72
CA LEU A 484 12.04 4.19 -53.52
C LEU A 484 10.70 3.75 -54.12
N LYS A 485 9.66 4.58 -53.94
CA LYS A 485 8.32 4.33 -54.52
C LYS A 485 8.31 4.41 -56.04
N ALA A 486 9.11 5.32 -56.62
CA ALA A 486 9.24 5.49 -58.06
C ALA A 486 10.24 4.51 -58.71
N GLY A 487 10.96 3.71 -57.91
CA GLY A 487 12.04 2.83 -58.38
C GLY A 487 13.29 3.58 -58.85
N THR A 488 13.40 4.88 -58.57
CA THR A 488 14.53 5.75 -58.95
C THR A 488 15.60 5.84 -57.87
N TRP A 489 15.34 5.27 -56.68
CA TRP A 489 16.29 5.17 -55.59
C TRP A 489 16.68 3.72 -55.33
N VAL A 490 17.97 3.41 -55.38
CA VAL A 490 18.53 2.11 -55.01
C VAL A 490 19.64 2.36 -53.99
N ASP A 491 19.60 1.68 -52.84
CA ASP A 491 20.62 1.85 -51.81
C ASP A 491 22.01 1.45 -52.36
N PRO A 492 23.08 2.22 -52.04
CA PRO A 492 23.15 3.21 -50.97
C PRO A 492 22.72 4.64 -51.36
N GLY A 493 22.06 4.83 -52.50
CA GLY A 493 21.50 6.13 -52.94
C GLY A 493 22.28 6.79 -54.09
N PRO A 494 21.68 7.80 -54.76
CA PRO A 494 22.28 8.49 -55.90
C PRO A 494 23.48 9.36 -55.49
N THR A 495 24.20 9.93 -56.46
CA THR A 495 25.24 10.94 -56.19
C THR A 495 24.62 12.24 -55.66
N TYR A 496 25.41 13.09 -55.01
CA TYR A 496 24.94 14.40 -54.51
C TYR A 496 24.25 15.26 -55.59
N GLU A 497 24.82 15.33 -56.79
CA GLU A 497 24.23 16.10 -57.91
C GLU A 497 22.89 15.53 -58.38
N GLU A 498 22.78 14.21 -58.45
CA GLU A 498 21.54 13.54 -58.86
C GLU A 498 20.49 13.61 -57.75
N PHE A 499 20.90 13.60 -56.47
CA PHE A 499 20.03 13.90 -55.34
C PHE A 499 19.41 15.29 -55.47
N LEU A 500 20.21 16.34 -55.69
CA LEU A 500 19.70 17.70 -55.87
C LEU A 500 18.76 17.83 -57.07
N ARG A 501 19.00 17.04 -58.12
CA ARG A 501 18.10 16.96 -59.28
C ARG A 501 16.77 16.31 -58.92
N LEU A 502 16.80 15.18 -58.22
CA LEU A 502 15.62 14.49 -57.73
C LEU A 502 14.84 15.38 -56.75
N GLU A 503 15.52 16.04 -55.82
CA GLU A 503 14.94 17.00 -54.87
C GLU A 503 14.15 18.09 -55.60
N LYS A 504 14.74 18.74 -56.61
CA LYS A 504 14.05 19.75 -57.43
C LYS A 504 12.81 19.20 -58.14
N ILE A 505 12.88 17.97 -58.65
CA ILE A 505 11.73 17.31 -59.29
C ILE A 505 10.62 17.07 -58.27
N TYR A 506 10.95 16.58 -57.07
CA TYR A 506 9.97 16.27 -56.04
C TYR A 506 9.35 17.52 -55.41
N LEU A 507 10.12 18.59 -55.18
CA LEU A 507 9.61 19.88 -54.69
C LEU A 507 8.65 20.51 -55.72
N ALA A 508 8.98 20.47 -57.02
CA ALA A 508 8.09 20.96 -58.07
C ALA A 508 6.76 20.18 -58.17
N VAL A 509 6.79 18.86 -57.89
CA VAL A 509 5.58 18.02 -57.86
C VAL A 509 4.73 18.30 -56.61
N GLN A 510 5.34 18.56 -55.45
CA GLN A 510 4.61 18.94 -54.24
C GLN A 510 3.97 20.33 -54.35
N ASP A 511 4.64 21.30 -54.96
CA ASP A 511 4.09 22.64 -55.20
C ASP A 511 2.90 22.60 -56.18
N ALA A 512 2.97 21.77 -57.23
CA ALA A 512 1.86 21.58 -58.17
C ALA A 512 0.64 20.86 -57.55
N ALA A 513 0.87 20.00 -56.55
CA ALA A 513 -0.19 19.31 -55.81
C ALA A 513 -0.85 20.15 -54.71
N SER A 514 -0.17 21.22 -54.25
CA SER A 514 -0.61 22.10 -53.16
C SER A 514 -1.39 23.32 -53.63
N GLN A 515 -1.48 23.57 -54.94
CA GLN A 515 -2.37 24.58 -55.50
C GLN A 515 -3.83 24.09 -55.46
N PRO A 516 -4.77 24.85 -54.86
CA PRO A 516 -6.17 24.45 -54.84
C PRO A 516 -6.71 24.43 -56.28
N LYS A 517 -7.44 23.36 -56.62
CA LYS A 517 -8.25 23.30 -57.84
C LYS A 517 -9.42 24.28 -57.79
#